data_AF-A0A529LC33-F1
#
_entry.id   AF-A0A529LC33-F1
#
_cell.length_a   1.000
_cell.length_b   1.000
_cell.length_c   1.000
_cell.angle_alpha   90.00
_cell.angle_beta   90.00
_cell.angle_gamma   90.00
#
_symmetry.space_group_name_H-M   'P 1'
#
loop_
_entity.id
_entity.type
_entity.pdbx_description
1 polymer ?
#
loop_
_entity_poly.entity_id
_entity_poly.type
_entity_poly.pdbx_seq_one_letter_code
_entity_poly.pdbx_strand_id
1 'polypeptide(L)'
;QFGLSAVQLAKSAGLSVRQVERLFLRHLSVTPGRYYMRLRLERARELLRQTNMPILDVAIATGFTSHSYFAQSYRLQFGRPPSEERRTTY
;
A
#
# COMPACT_ATOMS: atom_id res chain seq x y z
N GLN A 1 -11.68 4.46 -5.64
CA GLN A 1 -11.87 4.47 -4.18
C GLN A 1 -10.96 3.38 -3.58
N PHE A 2 -9.82 3.74 -2.98
CA PHE A 2 -8.86 2.76 -2.40
C PHE A 2 -9.33 2.24 -1.03
N GLY A 3 -10.50 1.60 -1.02
CA GLY A 3 -11.12 1.03 0.17
C GLY A 3 -11.16 -0.50 0.10
N LEU A 4 -10.09 -1.15 0.53
CA LEU A 4 -10.08 -2.58 0.84
C LEU A 4 -9.68 -2.76 2.31
N SER A 5 -10.44 -2.14 3.22
CA SER A 5 -10.38 -2.57 4.61
C SER A 5 -10.81 -4.05 4.68
N ALA A 6 -10.34 -4.79 5.69
CA ALA A 6 -10.74 -6.19 5.87
C ALA A 6 -12.28 -6.35 5.92
N VAL A 7 -12.98 -5.32 6.40
CA VAL A 7 -14.45 -5.21 6.41
C VAL A 7 -15.04 -5.13 5.00
N GLN A 8 -14.47 -4.30 4.13
CA GLN A 8 -14.95 -4.17 2.74
C GLN A 8 -14.70 -5.46 1.95
N LEU A 9 -13.54 -6.09 2.15
CA LEU A 9 -13.20 -7.35 1.52
C LEU A 9 -14.09 -8.50 2.01
N ALA A 10 -14.38 -8.54 3.31
CA ALA A 10 -15.33 -9.48 3.90
C ALA A 10 -16.73 -9.30 3.30
N LYS A 11 -17.21 -8.05 3.24
CA LYS A 11 -18.52 -7.73 2.66
C LYS A 11 -18.62 -8.10 1.19
N SER A 12 -17.60 -7.82 0.37
CA SER A 12 -17.63 -8.15 -1.06
C SER A 12 -17.51 -9.65 -1.33
N ALA A 13 -16.85 -10.41 -0.45
CA ALA A 13 -16.69 -11.86 -0.57
C ALA A 13 -17.82 -12.67 0.09
N GLY A 14 -18.80 -12.02 0.75
CA GLY A 14 -19.82 -12.73 1.53
C GLY A 14 -19.26 -13.47 2.75
N LEU A 15 -18.15 -12.99 3.31
CA LEU A 15 -17.45 -13.58 4.45
C LEU A 15 -17.52 -12.67 5.67
N SER A 16 -17.28 -13.24 6.85
CA SER A 16 -16.94 -12.46 8.04
C SER A 16 -15.49 -11.98 7.99
N VAL A 17 -15.19 -10.89 8.70
CA VAL A 17 -13.82 -10.34 8.83
C VAL A 17 -12.85 -11.40 9.35
N ARG A 18 -13.27 -12.20 10.34
CA ARG A 18 -12.46 -13.28 10.91
C ARG A 18 -12.12 -14.37 9.88
N GLN A 19 -13.03 -14.69 8.96
CA GLN A 19 -12.76 -15.64 7.89
C GLN A 19 -11.71 -15.08 6.91
N VAL A 20 -11.84 -13.80 6.54
CA VAL A 20 -10.85 -13.13 5.69
C VAL A 20 -9.47 -13.11 6.36
N GLU A 21 -9.38 -12.69 7.62
CA GLU A 21 -8.12 -12.70 8.36
C GLU A 21 -7.50 -14.09 8.43
N ARG A 22 -8.31 -15.13 8.71
CA ARG A 22 -7.84 -16.52 8.75
C ARG A 22 -7.32 -17.00 7.40
N LEU A 23 -7.98 -16.65 6.30
CA LEU A 23 -7.54 -16.99 4.95
C LEU A 23 -6.22 -16.30 4.61
N PHE A 24 -6.08 -15.02 4.93
CA PHE A 24 -4.85 -14.26 4.74
C PHE A 24 -3.69 -14.84 5.55
N LEU A 25 -3.90 -15.18 6.82
CA LEU A 25 -2.87 -15.82 7.63
C LEU A 25 -2.53 -17.22 7.11
N ARG A 26 -3.52 -18.01 6.69
CA ARG A 26 -3.31 -19.38 6.19
C ARG A 26 -2.54 -19.42 4.86
N HIS A 27 -2.84 -18.51 3.94
CA HIS A 27 -2.35 -18.57 2.57
C HIS A 27 -1.21 -17.58 2.26
N LEU A 28 -1.12 -16.48 3.01
CA LEU A 28 -0.16 -15.41 2.76
C LEU A 28 0.71 -15.09 3.98
N SER A 29 0.45 -15.70 5.14
CA SER A 29 1.18 -15.47 6.40
C SER A 29 1.24 -14.01 6.85
N VAL A 30 0.27 -13.19 6.41
CA VAL A 30 0.18 -11.76 6.73
C VAL A 30 -1.28 -11.37 6.98
N THR A 31 -1.52 -10.28 7.70
CA THR A 31 -2.88 -9.75 7.87
C THR A 31 -3.35 -9.03 6.60
N PRO A 32 -4.68 -8.95 6.34
CA PRO A 32 -5.21 -8.23 5.18
C PRO A 32 -4.74 -6.77 5.12
N GLY A 33 -4.70 -6.09 6.27
CA GLY A 33 -4.24 -4.69 6.36
C GLY A 33 -2.77 -4.53 5.98
N ARG A 34 -1.88 -5.42 6.45
CA ARG A 34 -0.46 -5.39 6.07
C ARG A 34 -0.26 -5.67 4.59
N TYR A 35 -0.97 -6.65 4.05
CA TYR A 35 -0.92 -6.98 2.63
C TYR A 35 -1.39 -5.80 1.76
N TYR A 36 -2.51 -5.18 2.13
CA TYR A 36 -3.03 -4.03 1.40
C TYR A 36 -2.10 -2.82 1.48
N MET A 37 -1.48 -2.56 2.64
CA MET A 37 -0.46 -1.52 2.76
C MET A 37 0.72 -1.76 1.82
N ARG A 38 1.18 -3.02 1.72
CA ARG A 38 2.24 -3.41 0.79
C ARG A 38 1.84 -3.12 -0.66
N LEU A 39 0.65 -3.53 -1.09
CA LEU A 39 0.15 -3.27 -2.45
C LEU A 39 0.11 -1.75 -2.77
N ARG A 40 -0.34 -0.94 -1.83
CA ARG A 40 -0.37 0.53 -1.99
C ARG A 40 1.03 1.10 -2.17
N LEU A 41 2.01 0.62 -1.40
CA LEU A 41 3.39 1.05 -1.49
C LEU A 41 4.08 0.57 -2.78
N GLU A 42 3.78 -0.65 -3.23
CA GLU A 42 4.24 -1.17 -4.53
C GLU A 42 3.71 -0.31 -5.68
N ARG A 43 2.41 0.02 -5.68
CA ARG A 43 1.84 0.94 -6.67
C ARG A 43 2.45 2.34 -6.61
N ALA A 44 2.74 2.85 -5.41
CA ALA A 44 3.39 4.14 -5.25
C ALA A 44 4.80 4.12 -5.87
N ARG A 45 5.55 3.04 -5.66
CA ARG A 45 6.87 2.84 -6.25
C ARG A 45 6.84 2.79 -7.78
N GLU A 46 5.84 2.14 -8.37
CA GLU A 46 5.64 2.15 -9.82
C GLU A 46 5.42 3.57 -10.34
N LEU A 47 4.51 4.34 -9.71
CA LEU A 47 4.23 5.73 -10.09
C LEU A 47 5.48 6.62 -9.96
N LEU A 48 6.27 6.44 -8.90
CA LEU A 48 7.52 7.17 -8.70
C LEU A 48 8.56 6.87 -9.78
N ARG A 49 8.60 5.63 -10.31
CA ARG A 49 9.56 5.18 -11.33
C ARG A 49 9.13 5.52 -12.75
N GLN A 50 7.83 5.50 -13.01
CA GLN A 50 7.29 5.57 -14.38
C GLN A 50 6.76 6.97 -14.73
N THR A 51 6.67 7.88 -13.76
CA THR A 51 6.08 9.21 -13.97
C THR A 51 6.84 10.31 -13.21
N ASN A 52 6.59 11.55 -13.62
CA ASN A 52 7.07 12.75 -12.91
C ASN A 52 6.05 13.31 -11.91
N MET A 53 4.97 12.56 -11.61
CA MET A 53 3.89 12.98 -10.70
C MET A 53 4.45 13.40 -9.33
N PRO A 54 4.19 14.59 -8.78
CA PRO A 54 4.70 15.01 -7.48
C PRO A 54 4.54 13.96 -6.37
N ILE A 55 5.49 13.86 -5.43
CA ILE A 55 5.47 12.83 -4.37
C ILE A 55 4.18 12.90 -3.55
N LEU A 56 3.68 14.11 -3.29
CA LEU A 56 2.41 14.33 -2.62
C LEU A 56 1.24 13.72 -3.40
N ASP A 57 1.19 13.93 -4.71
CA ASP A 57 0.15 13.38 -5.58
C ASP A 57 0.23 11.85 -5.65
N VAL A 58 1.44 11.26 -5.65
CA VAL A 58 1.62 9.80 -5.54
C VAL A 58 1.05 9.28 -4.22
N ALA A 59 1.30 9.97 -3.11
CA ALA A 59 0.76 9.59 -1.80
C ALA A 59 -0.78 9.58 -1.82
N ILE A 60 -1.38 10.65 -2.36
CA ILE A 60 -2.85 10.78 -2.49
C ILE A 60 -3.40 9.69 -3.43
N ALA A 61 -2.79 9.51 -4.60
CA ALA A 61 -3.19 8.53 -5.60
C ALA A 61 -3.09 7.09 -5.09
N THR A 62 -2.25 6.82 -4.09
CA THR A 62 -2.15 5.52 -3.43
C THR A 62 -2.87 5.46 -2.08
N GLY A 63 -3.75 6.42 -1.82
CA GLY A 63 -4.70 6.44 -0.69
C GLY A 63 -4.13 6.89 0.64
N PHE A 64 -2.95 7.51 0.68
CA PHE A 64 -2.36 8.04 1.92
C PHE A 64 -2.95 9.41 2.23
N THR A 65 -3.36 9.59 3.49
CA THR A 65 -3.93 10.85 3.98
C THR A 65 -2.86 11.84 4.46
N SER A 66 -1.61 11.40 4.61
CA SER A 66 -0.50 12.22 5.08
C SER A 66 0.79 11.85 4.36
N HIS A 67 1.52 12.88 3.93
CA HIS A 67 2.85 12.74 3.32
C HIS A 67 3.85 12.09 4.28
N SER A 68 3.85 12.48 5.56
CA SER A 68 4.78 11.94 6.55
C SER A 68 4.54 10.44 6.79
N TYR A 69 3.27 10.04 6.90
CA TYR A 69 2.91 8.64 7.07
C TYR A 69 3.25 7.80 5.83
N PHE A 70 3.03 8.35 4.63
CA PHE A 70 3.47 7.74 3.38
C PHE A 70 4.99 7.54 3.34
N ALA A 71 5.77 8.60 3.56
CA ALA A 71 7.23 8.54 3.47
C ALA A 71 7.84 7.58 4.51
N GLN A 72 7.30 7.56 5.74
CA GLN A 72 7.71 6.60 6.76
C GLN A 72 7.38 5.16 6.33
N SER A 73 6.14 4.89 5.90
CA SER A 73 5.70 3.56 5.49
C SER A 73 6.49 3.05 4.28
N TYR A 74 6.75 3.94 3.32
CA TYR A 74 7.57 3.67 2.14
C TYR A 74 9.00 3.28 2.52
N ARG A 75 9.65 4.07 3.40
CA ARG A 75 11.00 3.77 3.88
C ARG A 75 11.06 2.45 4.65
N LEU A 76 10.06 2.17 5.49
CA LEU A 76 9.98 0.88 6.20
C LEU A 76 9.87 -0.31 5.24
N GLN A 77 9.17 -0.14 4.10
CA GLN A 77 8.96 -1.20 3.13
C GLN A 77 10.14 -1.39 2.15
N PHE A 78 10.80 -0.30 1.73
CA PHE A 78 11.80 -0.34 0.65
C PHE A 78 13.21 0.11 1.07
N GLY A 79 13.41 0.45 2.35
CA GLY A 79 14.71 0.82 2.92
C GLY A 79 15.16 2.26 2.62
N ARG A 80 14.43 3.01 1.80
CA ARG A 80 14.79 4.39 1.38
C ARG A 80 13.56 5.28 1.23
N PRO A 81 13.67 6.61 1.34
CA PRO A 81 12.54 7.51 1.15
C PRO A 81 12.06 7.55 -0.32
N PRO A 82 10.79 7.91 -0.57
CA PRO A 82 10.22 7.98 -1.92
C PRO A 82 10.94 8.99 -2.83
N SER A 83 11.54 10.04 -2.27
CA SER A 83 12.34 11.03 -3.01
C SER A 83 13.59 10.45 -3.66
N GLU A 84 14.18 9.41 -3.08
CA GLU A 84 15.35 8.73 -3.62
C GLU A 84 15.00 7.70 -4.71
N GLU A 85 13.75 7.24 -4.75
CA GLU A 85 13.33 6.24 -5.74
C GLU A 85 13.54 6.76 -7.18
N ARG A 86 13.22 8.03 -7.43
CA ARG A 86 13.41 8.68 -8.74
C ARG A 86 14.86 8.75 -9.19
N ARG A 87 15.78 8.95 -8.25
CA ARG A 87 17.20 9.10 -8.55
C ARG A 87 17.87 7.80 -9.00
N THR A 88 17.18 6.66 -8.90
CA THR A 88 17.74 5.33 -9.21
C THR A 88 17.40 4.84 -10.62
N THR A 89 16.89 5.69 -11.52
CA THR A 89 16.70 5.32 -12.92
C THR A 89 18.04 5.50 -13.63
N TYR A 90 18.76 4.39 -13.82
CA TYR A 90 20.01 4.31 -14.61
C TYR A 90 19.73 4.52 -16.10
#